data_AF-F1TJQ6-F1
#
_entry.id   AF-F1TJQ6-F1
#
_cell.length_a   1.000
_cell.length_b   1.000
_cell.length_c   1.000
_cell.angle_alpha   90.00
_cell.angle_beta   90.00
_cell.angle_gamma   90.00
#
_symmetry.space_group_name_H-M   'P 1'
#
loop_
_entity.id
_entity.type
_entity.pdbx_description
1 polymer ?
#
loop_
_entity_poly.entity_id
_entity_poly.type
_entity_poly.pdbx_seq_one_letter_code
_entity_poly.pdbx_strand_id
1 'polypeptide(L)'
;MSVQSGAFSARPLIQRIAAGPWPATATLVLASILFGTWSITGRVLTFTPELLIPSAIGLPFGIPPLRLFPLGDTTWTFWFVDVVAALVMIATAWFRLSASRRRPFLAGLLATMLGVAVGNLVRIVYLSFETHQGLGTYVLAVILGLVVSALWGAAVGIVVGLAHLLDDRLRRPVEPVPAKTRAAGRRVRAGSR
;
A
#
# COMPACT_ATOMS: atom_id res chain seq x y z
N MET A 1 21.34 -47.33 2.20
CA MET A 1 20.70 -46.41 3.17
C MET A 1 21.00 -44.99 2.73
N SER A 2 20.13 -44.39 1.93
CA SER A 2 20.30 -43.02 1.43
C SER A 2 19.79 -42.04 2.47
N VAL A 3 20.67 -41.16 2.90
CA VAL A 3 20.37 -40.07 3.83
C VAL A 3 19.45 -39.09 3.09
N GLN A 4 18.14 -39.21 3.34
CA GLN A 4 17.16 -38.16 3.05
C GLN A 4 17.42 -37.01 4.04
N SER A 5 18.47 -36.25 3.79
CA SER A 5 18.68 -34.96 4.45
C SER A 5 17.54 -34.05 4.02
N GLY A 6 16.65 -33.77 4.97
CA GLY A 6 15.54 -32.84 4.83
C GLY A 6 16.04 -31.45 4.45
N ALA A 7 16.19 -31.22 3.15
CA ALA A 7 16.26 -29.89 2.57
C ALA A 7 14.90 -29.23 2.83
N PHE A 8 14.78 -28.63 4.01
CA PHE A 8 13.70 -27.76 4.42
C PHE A 8 13.44 -26.80 3.25
N SER A 9 12.25 -26.93 2.67
CA SER A 9 11.84 -26.28 1.42
C SER A 9 11.76 -24.77 1.61
N ALA A 10 12.92 -24.11 1.58
CA ALA A 10 13.03 -22.65 1.60
C ALA A 10 12.68 -22.03 0.22
N ARG A 11 12.70 -22.84 -0.85
CA ARG A 11 12.35 -22.44 -2.22
C ARG A 11 10.98 -21.76 -2.34
N PRO A 12 9.86 -22.31 -1.81
CA PRO A 12 8.55 -21.66 -1.90
C PRO A 12 8.48 -20.33 -1.14
N LEU A 13 9.19 -20.18 -0.02
CA LEU A 13 9.20 -18.94 0.76
C LEU A 13 10.01 -17.84 0.05
N ILE A 14 11.18 -18.20 -0.48
CA ILE A 14 12.02 -17.30 -1.28
C ILE A 14 11.30 -16.87 -2.57
N GLN A 15 10.60 -17.79 -3.26
CA GLN A 15 9.79 -17.45 -4.43
C GLN A 15 8.60 -16.53 -4.09
N ARG A 16 7.95 -16.71 -2.93
CA ARG A 16 6.88 -15.80 -2.48
C ARG A 16 7.39 -14.40 -2.15
N ILE A 17 8.56 -14.28 -1.51
CA ILE A 17 9.19 -12.99 -1.23
C ILE A 17 9.59 -12.32 -2.55
N ALA A 18 10.21 -13.06 -3.48
CA ALA A 18 10.55 -12.53 -4.81
C ALA A 18 9.31 -12.12 -5.64
N ALA A 19 8.17 -12.78 -5.42
CA ALA A 19 6.92 -12.50 -6.12
C ALA A 19 5.99 -11.48 -5.43
N GLY A 20 6.38 -10.89 -4.30
CA GLY A 20 5.55 -9.97 -3.52
C GLY A 20 5.07 -8.73 -4.28
N PRO A 21 4.08 -7.98 -3.74
CA PRO A 21 3.52 -6.77 -4.35
C PRO A 21 4.46 -5.56 -4.24
N TRP A 22 5.71 -5.75 -4.68
CA TRP A 22 6.81 -4.80 -4.52
C TRP A 22 6.52 -3.44 -5.17
N PRO A 23 6.00 -3.34 -6.41
CA PRO A 23 5.82 -2.01 -7.02
C PRO A 23 4.80 -1.16 -6.29
N ALA A 24 3.69 -1.75 -5.84
CA ALA A 24 2.65 -1.06 -5.08
C ALA A 24 3.18 -0.59 -3.72
N THR A 25 3.89 -1.47 -3.02
CA THR A 25 4.45 -1.16 -1.69
C THR A 25 5.58 -0.13 -1.80
N ALA A 26 6.46 -0.25 -2.79
CA ALA A 26 7.51 0.72 -3.07
C ALA A 26 6.92 2.10 -3.42
N THR A 27 5.81 2.13 -4.17
CA THR A 27 5.09 3.39 -4.48
C THR A 27 4.55 4.02 -3.20
N LEU A 28 3.99 3.22 -2.28
CA LEU A 28 3.50 3.73 -1.00
C LEU A 28 4.64 4.24 -0.10
N VAL A 29 5.77 3.51 -0.05
CA VAL A 29 6.99 3.95 0.66
C VAL A 29 7.49 5.27 0.08
N LEU A 30 7.59 5.38 -1.24
CA LEU A 30 8.02 6.61 -1.91
C LEU A 30 7.06 7.76 -1.61
N ALA A 31 5.75 7.52 -1.66
CA ALA A 31 4.76 8.53 -1.29
C ALA A 31 4.95 9.00 0.17
N SER A 32 5.19 8.07 1.10
CA SER A 32 5.44 8.37 2.51
C SER A 32 6.72 9.19 2.71
N ILE A 33 7.78 8.92 1.95
CA ILE A 33 9.02 9.70 1.94
C ILE A 33 8.79 11.11 1.37
N LEU A 34 8.04 11.22 0.26
CA LEU A 34 7.72 12.51 -0.34
C LEU A 34 6.90 13.37 0.62
N PHE A 35 5.92 12.80 1.32
CA PHE A 35 5.17 13.47 2.39
C PHE A 35 6.07 13.92 3.55
N GLY A 36 7.07 13.10 3.91
CA GLY A 36 8.09 13.43 4.90
C GLY A 36 9.08 14.51 4.46
N THR A 37 9.07 14.94 3.20
CA THR A 37 10.02 15.92 2.66
C THR A 37 9.45 17.34 2.76
N TRP A 38 9.95 18.14 3.72
CA TRP A 38 9.43 19.49 3.99
C TRP A 38 9.42 20.40 2.77
N SER A 39 10.46 20.39 1.93
CA SER A 39 10.54 21.24 0.74
C SER A 39 9.42 20.99 -0.27
N ILE A 40 8.85 19.79 -0.27
CA ILE A 40 7.74 19.40 -1.14
C ILE A 40 6.42 19.72 -0.44
N THR A 41 6.21 19.13 0.75
CA THR A 41 4.96 19.27 1.50
C THR A 41 4.71 20.72 1.89
N GLY A 42 5.71 21.42 2.43
CA GLY A 42 5.61 22.83 2.80
C GLY A 42 5.29 23.74 1.60
N ARG A 43 5.84 23.45 0.42
CA ARG A 43 5.52 24.20 -0.81
C ARG A 43 4.06 24.00 -1.22
N VAL A 44 3.56 22.75 -1.18
CA VAL A 44 2.14 22.45 -1.45
C VAL A 44 1.22 23.17 -0.45
N LEU A 45 1.56 23.11 0.84
CA LEU A 45 0.80 23.80 1.89
C LEU A 45 0.84 25.33 1.77
N THR A 46 1.89 25.89 1.15
CA THR A 46 1.97 27.33 0.86
C THR A 46 0.97 27.75 -0.22
N PHE A 47 0.76 26.92 -1.25
CA PHE A 47 -0.19 27.21 -2.33
C PHE A 47 -1.63 26.78 -2.04
N THR A 48 -1.80 25.87 -1.09
CA THR A 48 -3.10 25.29 -0.70
C THR A 48 -3.19 25.22 0.82
N PRO A 49 -3.33 26.37 1.50
CA PRO A 49 -3.36 26.43 2.97
C PRO A 49 -4.56 25.70 3.57
N GLU A 50 -5.64 25.47 2.80
CA GLU A 50 -6.83 24.73 3.23
C GLU A 50 -6.50 23.29 3.62
N LEU A 51 -5.40 22.75 3.10
CA LEU A 51 -4.88 21.43 3.49
C LEU A 51 -4.42 21.38 4.96
N LEU A 52 -4.19 22.52 5.60
CA LEU A 52 -3.86 22.59 7.04
C LEU A 52 -5.09 22.49 7.95
N ILE A 53 -6.31 22.57 7.41
CA ILE A 53 -7.55 22.52 8.22
C ILE A 53 -7.59 21.30 9.14
N PRO A 54 -7.29 20.05 8.69
CA PRO A 54 -7.24 18.90 9.58
C PRO A 54 -6.26 19.10 10.74
N SER A 55 -5.06 19.61 10.48
CA SER A 55 -4.06 19.86 11.53
C SER A 55 -4.48 20.98 12.48
N ALA A 56 -5.19 22.00 12.01
CA ALA A 56 -5.72 23.08 12.84
C ALA A 56 -6.76 22.59 13.87
N ILE A 57 -7.47 21.50 13.56
CA ILE A 57 -8.42 20.85 14.47
C ILE A 57 -7.86 19.61 15.17
N GLY A 58 -6.53 19.44 15.14
CA GLY A 58 -5.83 18.35 15.86
C GLY A 58 -5.89 16.98 15.18
N LEU A 59 -6.23 16.92 13.88
CA LEU A 59 -6.23 15.68 13.10
C LEU A 59 -4.92 15.51 12.32
N PRO A 60 -4.48 14.26 12.09
CA PRO A 60 -3.34 14.01 11.23
C PRO A 60 -3.62 14.47 9.80
N PHE A 61 -2.69 15.25 9.26
CA PHE A 61 -2.66 15.60 7.85
C PHE A 61 -1.98 14.50 7.03
N GLY A 62 -2.53 14.21 5.85
CA GLY A 62 -1.89 13.35 4.85
C GLY A 62 -1.80 11.88 5.23
N ILE A 63 -0.88 11.19 4.56
CA ILE A 63 -0.43 9.86 4.95
C ILE A 63 0.68 9.96 6.01
N PRO A 64 0.87 8.95 6.87
CA PRO A 64 2.01 8.89 7.77
C PRO A 64 3.34 9.12 7.04
N PRO A 65 4.12 10.14 7.42
CA PRO A 65 5.37 10.48 6.72
C PRO A 65 6.54 9.60 7.19
N LEU A 66 7.39 9.19 6.26
CA LEU A 66 8.63 8.49 6.55
C LEU A 66 9.81 9.43 6.36
N ARG A 67 10.51 9.76 7.44
CA ARG A 67 11.61 10.74 7.46
C ARG A 67 12.75 10.22 8.33
N LEU A 68 13.99 10.54 7.94
CA LEU A 68 15.19 10.07 8.63
C LEU A 68 15.46 10.80 9.95
N PHE A 69 15.01 12.05 10.06
CA PHE A 69 15.22 12.91 11.23
C PHE A 69 13.98 13.77 11.49
N PRO A 70 13.76 14.21 12.74
CA PRO A 70 12.74 15.21 13.05
C PRO A 70 12.97 16.51 12.27
N LEU A 71 11.88 17.18 11.86
CA LEU A 71 11.94 18.41 11.06
C LEU A 71 11.37 19.58 11.85
N GLY A 72 12.04 20.74 11.80
CA GLY A 72 11.62 21.96 12.50
C GLY A 72 11.43 21.72 14.00
N ASP A 73 10.27 22.12 14.53
CA ASP A 73 9.91 21.98 15.94
C ASP A 73 9.34 20.60 16.30
N THR A 74 9.37 19.63 15.39
CA THR A 74 8.84 18.29 15.69
C THR A 74 9.75 17.59 16.71
N THR A 75 9.21 17.18 17.86
CA THR A 75 9.99 16.46 18.86
C THR A 75 10.39 15.06 18.35
N TRP A 76 11.43 14.47 18.98
CA TRP A 76 11.84 13.09 18.71
C TRP A 76 10.70 12.08 18.89
N THR A 77 9.79 12.32 19.84
CA THR A 77 8.63 11.47 20.08
C THR A 77 7.65 11.53 18.92
N PHE A 78 7.28 12.73 18.46
CA PHE A 78 6.41 12.88 17.28
C PHE A 78 7.03 12.26 16.03
N TRP A 79 8.34 12.43 15.84
CA TRP A 79 9.07 11.77 14.74
C TRP A 79 8.96 10.24 14.84
N PHE A 80 9.20 9.67 16.03
CA PHE A 80 9.14 8.23 16.23
C PHE A 80 7.73 7.68 15.98
N VAL A 81 6.70 8.39 16.45
CA VAL A 81 5.30 8.03 16.20
C VAL A 81 4.98 8.04 14.71
N ASP A 82 5.45 9.03 13.96
CA ASP A 82 5.26 9.07 12.50
C ASP A 82 5.96 7.89 11.80
N VAL A 83 7.17 7.51 12.23
CA VAL A 83 7.88 6.34 11.70
C VAL A 83 7.10 5.06 11.98
N VAL A 84 6.63 4.85 13.22
CA VAL A 84 5.81 3.69 13.59
C VAL A 84 4.52 3.66 12.77
N ALA A 85 3.82 4.79 12.66
CA ALA A 85 2.60 4.93 11.88
C ALA A 85 2.83 4.59 10.39
N ALA A 86 3.95 5.04 9.82
CA ALA A 86 4.34 4.72 8.44
C ALA A 86 4.61 3.22 8.26
N LEU A 87 5.34 2.60 9.18
CA LEU A 87 5.60 1.15 9.16
C LEU A 87 4.30 0.34 9.27
N VAL A 88 3.38 0.74 10.15
CA VAL A 88 2.06 0.10 10.31
C VAL A 88 1.22 0.23 9.04
N MET A 89 1.20 1.41 8.42
CA MET A 89 0.55 1.64 7.14
C MET A 89 1.10 0.70 6.06
N ILE A 90 2.43 0.66 5.91
CA ILE A 90 3.12 -0.16 4.89
C ILE A 90 2.84 -1.64 5.13
N ALA A 91 2.94 -2.12 6.37
CA ALA A 91 2.68 -3.50 6.74
C ALA A 91 1.22 -3.89 6.42
N THR A 92 0.26 -3.05 6.80
CA THR A 92 -1.17 -3.30 6.55
C THR A 92 -1.48 -3.36 5.05
N ALA A 93 -0.93 -2.43 4.27
CA ALA A 93 -1.08 -2.44 2.82
C ALA A 93 -0.45 -3.70 2.20
N TRP A 94 0.75 -4.09 2.64
CA TRP A 94 1.44 -5.30 2.18
C TRP A 94 0.63 -6.57 2.43
N PHE A 95 0.12 -6.77 3.65
CA PHE A 95 -0.70 -7.93 3.98
C PHE A 95 -1.99 -7.95 3.17
N ARG A 96 -2.64 -6.80 2.99
CA ARG A 96 -3.89 -6.70 2.23
C ARG A 96 -3.71 -7.00 0.74
N LEU A 97 -2.63 -6.50 0.15
CA LEU A 97 -2.23 -6.75 -1.24
C LEU A 97 -1.86 -8.22 -1.44
N SER A 98 -1.12 -8.81 -0.52
CA SER A 98 -0.71 -10.22 -0.57
C SER A 98 -1.92 -11.18 -0.55
N ALA A 99 -3.01 -10.78 0.11
CA ALA A 99 -4.24 -11.57 0.20
C ALA A 99 -5.19 -11.40 -1.01
N SER A 100 -5.03 -10.33 -1.81
CA SER A 100 -5.99 -9.99 -2.87
C SER A 100 -5.41 -10.21 -4.26
N ARG A 101 -6.04 -11.06 -5.07
CA ARG A 101 -5.62 -11.31 -6.47
C ARG A 101 -6.63 -10.87 -7.53
N ARG A 102 -7.83 -10.42 -7.11
CA ARG A 102 -8.88 -10.01 -8.06
C ARG A 102 -8.94 -8.49 -8.11
N ARG A 103 -8.95 -7.93 -9.33
CA ARG A 103 -8.97 -6.49 -9.65
C ARG A 103 -7.75 -5.74 -9.05
N PRO A 104 -6.57 -5.82 -9.69
CA PRO A 104 -5.30 -5.33 -9.11
C PRO A 104 -5.34 -3.83 -8.79
N PHE A 105 -5.97 -3.01 -9.64
CA PHE A 105 -6.14 -1.58 -9.34
C PHE A 105 -6.90 -1.36 -8.02
N LEU A 106 -8.07 -1.99 -7.88
CA LEU A 106 -8.92 -1.83 -6.70
C LEU A 106 -8.26 -2.42 -5.45
N ALA A 107 -7.50 -3.51 -5.60
CA ALA A 107 -6.70 -4.07 -4.52
C ALA A 107 -5.66 -3.06 -3.99
N GLY A 108 -4.93 -2.38 -4.88
CA GLY A 108 -3.97 -1.34 -4.49
C GLY A 108 -4.62 -0.11 -3.87
N LEU A 109 -5.74 0.35 -4.44
CA LEU A 109 -6.50 1.48 -3.89
C LEU A 109 -7.00 1.17 -2.47
N LEU A 110 -7.72 0.07 -2.28
CA LEU A 110 -8.30 -0.28 -0.98
C LEU A 110 -7.25 -0.66 0.07
N ALA A 111 -6.16 -1.31 -0.34
CA ALA A 111 -5.04 -1.59 0.57
C ALA A 111 -4.38 -0.30 1.06
N THR A 112 -4.25 0.71 0.19
CA THR A 112 -3.69 2.01 0.55
C THR A 112 -4.63 2.77 1.49
N MET A 113 -5.92 2.84 1.16
CA MET A 113 -6.93 3.45 2.04
C MET A 113 -6.91 2.85 3.44
N LEU A 114 -6.89 1.52 3.53
CA LEU A 114 -6.84 0.80 4.80
C LEU A 114 -5.52 1.06 5.54
N GLY A 115 -4.39 0.97 4.85
CA GLY A 115 -3.07 1.23 5.45
C GLY A 115 -2.97 2.65 6.02
N VAL A 116 -3.40 3.65 5.26
CA VAL A 116 -3.37 5.06 5.70
C VAL A 116 -4.28 5.25 6.91
N ALA A 117 -5.50 4.68 6.89
CA ALA A 117 -6.41 4.75 8.03
C ALA A 117 -5.81 4.14 9.31
N VAL A 118 -5.22 2.94 9.21
CA VAL A 118 -4.63 2.26 10.36
C VAL A 118 -3.36 2.99 10.85
N GLY A 119 -2.52 3.47 9.94
CA GLY A 119 -1.33 4.25 10.32
C GLY A 119 -1.70 5.59 10.99
N ASN A 120 -2.67 6.33 10.44
CA ASN A 120 -3.13 7.57 11.06
C ASN A 120 -3.88 7.33 12.37
N LEU A 121 -4.50 6.17 12.59
CA LEU A 121 -5.06 5.83 13.90
C LEU A 121 -4.00 5.82 14.99
N VAL A 122 -2.78 5.33 14.70
CA VAL A 122 -1.65 5.40 15.64
C VAL A 122 -1.35 6.87 16.01
N ARG A 123 -1.34 7.77 15.02
CA ARG A 123 -1.11 9.20 15.22
C ARG A 123 -2.23 9.84 16.05
N ILE A 124 -3.49 9.50 15.79
CA ILE A 124 -4.66 9.99 16.53
C ILE A 124 -4.61 9.54 17.99
N VAL A 125 -4.30 8.26 18.23
CA VAL A 125 -4.16 7.72 19.59
C VAL A 125 -3.06 8.47 20.33
N TYR A 126 -1.88 8.65 19.72
CA TYR A 126 -0.81 9.43 20.35
C TYR A 126 -1.22 10.89 20.62
N LEU A 127 -1.79 11.57 19.63
CA LEU A 127 -2.26 12.95 19.76
C LEU A 127 -3.30 13.10 20.87
N SER A 128 -4.16 12.09 21.07
CA SER A 128 -5.18 12.14 22.12
C SER A 128 -4.59 12.13 23.52
N PHE A 129 -3.48 11.41 23.73
CA PHE A 129 -2.74 11.44 25.00
C PHE A 129 -2.01 12.77 25.18
N GLU A 130 -1.33 13.25 24.15
CA GLU A 130 -0.56 14.51 24.20
C GLU A 130 -1.48 15.71 24.49
N THR A 131 -2.63 15.76 23.84
CA THR A 131 -3.61 16.86 23.97
C THR A 131 -4.63 16.64 25.10
N HIS A 132 -4.48 15.57 25.90
CA HIS A 132 -5.36 15.24 27.03
C HIS A 132 -6.85 15.25 26.65
N GLN A 133 -7.18 14.64 25.50
CA GLN A 133 -8.54 14.65 24.98
C GLN A 133 -9.51 13.87 25.87
N GLY A 134 -10.70 14.43 26.07
CA GLY A 134 -11.83 13.70 26.62
C GLY A 134 -12.35 12.64 25.66
N LEU A 135 -13.19 11.72 26.16
CA LEU A 135 -13.72 10.61 25.35
C LEU A 135 -14.48 11.08 24.11
N GLY A 136 -15.31 12.13 24.24
CA GLY A 136 -16.10 12.66 23.12
C GLY A 136 -15.24 13.26 22.02
N THR A 137 -14.21 14.03 22.39
CA THR A 137 -13.24 14.60 21.44
C THR A 137 -12.42 13.52 20.77
N TYR A 138 -12.02 12.48 21.50
CA TYR A 138 -11.31 11.33 20.95
C TYR A 138 -12.15 10.57 19.92
N VAL A 139 -13.41 10.25 20.22
CA VAL A 139 -14.32 9.56 19.29
C VAL A 139 -14.53 10.40 18.03
N LEU A 140 -14.74 11.71 18.18
CA LEU A 140 -14.86 12.62 17.06
C LEU A 140 -13.57 12.67 16.23
N ALA A 141 -12.41 12.72 16.88
CA ALA A 141 -11.11 12.72 16.22
C ALA A 141 -10.86 11.42 15.43
N VAL A 142 -11.28 10.28 15.97
CA VAL A 142 -11.23 8.99 15.26
C VAL A 142 -12.12 9.03 14.02
N ILE A 143 -13.39 9.45 14.15
CA ILE A 143 -14.33 9.47 13.01
C ILE A 143 -13.84 10.41 11.91
N LEU A 144 -13.54 11.67 12.26
CA LEU A 144 -13.07 12.66 11.28
C LEU A 144 -11.70 12.27 10.71
N GLY A 145 -10.81 11.76 11.55
CA GLY A 145 -9.50 11.28 11.14
C GLY A 145 -9.58 10.10 10.17
N LEU A 146 -10.53 9.18 10.35
CA LEU A 146 -10.78 8.09 9.40
C LEU A 146 -11.31 8.62 8.06
N VAL A 147 -12.18 9.62 8.05
CA VAL A 147 -12.68 10.27 6.82
C VAL A 147 -11.52 10.94 6.07
N VAL A 148 -10.73 11.76 6.77
CA VAL A 148 -9.55 12.44 6.19
C VAL A 148 -8.54 11.42 5.67
N SER A 149 -8.31 10.34 6.42
CA SER A 149 -7.40 9.25 6.03
C SER A 149 -7.90 8.48 4.82
N ALA A 150 -9.22 8.26 4.70
CA ALA A 150 -9.81 7.63 3.53
C ALA A 150 -9.64 8.50 2.29
N LEU A 151 -9.81 9.82 2.40
CA LEU A 151 -9.61 10.76 1.29
C LEU A 151 -8.15 10.79 0.82
N TRP A 152 -7.20 10.93 1.75
CA TRP A 152 -5.77 10.88 1.43
C TRP A 152 -5.33 9.51 0.92
N GLY A 153 -5.82 8.45 1.54
CA GLY A 153 -5.58 7.08 1.13
C GLY A 153 -6.17 6.76 -0.24
N ALA A 154 -7.28 7.38 -0.64
CA ALA A 154 -7.81 7.28 -1.98
C ALA A 154 -6.93 8.05 -2.99
N ALA A 155 -6.53 9.28 -2.65
CA ALA A 155 -5.66 10.10 -3.50
C ALA A 155 -4.33 9.39 -3.81
N VAL A 156 -3.63 8.90 -2.78
CA VAL A 156 -2.39 8.13 -2.94
C VAL A 156 -2.68 6.75 -3.53
N GLY A 157 -3.78 6.12 -3.13
CA GLY A 157 -4.18 4.80 -3.56
C GLY A 157 -4.50 4.68 -5.05
N ILE A 158 -4.87 5.78 -5.73
CA ILE A 158 -4.99 5.80 -7.18
C ILE A 158 -3.63 5.49 -7.83
N VAL A 159 -2.57 6.15 -7.37
CA VAL A 159 -1.20 5.94 -7.88
C VAL A 159 -0.70 4.54 -7.56
N VAL A 160 -0.89 4.10 -6.31
CA VAL A 160 -0.52 2.74 -5.88
C VAL A 160 -1.30 1.66 -6.64
N GLY A 161 -2.60 1.88 -6.85
CA GLY A 161 -3.46 1.00 -7.65
C GLY A 161 -3.01 0.89 -9.10
N LEU A 162 -2.63 2.01 -9.72
CA LEU A 162 -2.07 2.01 -11.07
C LEU A 162 -0.74 1.24 -11.15
N ALA A 163 0.16 1.46 -10.19
CA ALA A 163 1.42 0.73 -10.09
C ALA A 163 1.18 -0.79 -9.96
N HIS A 164 0.18 -1.18 -9.13
CA HIS A 164 -0.16 -2.60 -8.96
C HIS A 164 -0.81 -3.21 -10.21
N LEU A 165 -1.67 -2.46 -10.89
CA LEU A 165 -2.26 -2.87 -12.17
C LEU A 165 -1.19 -3.07 -13.25
N LEU A 166 -0.21 -2.17 -13.31
CA LEU A 166 0.88 -2.25 -14.29
C LEU A 166 1.76 -3.47 -14.03
N ASP A 167 2.11 -3.75 -12.77
CA ASP A 167 2.86 -4.96 -12.37
C ASP A 167 2.09 -6.24 -12.75
N ASP A 168 0.79 -6.31 -12.47
CA ASP A 168 -0.04 -7.46 -12.87
C ASP A 168 -0.06 -7.66 -14.40
N ARG A 169 -0.14 -6.57 -15.18
CA ARG A 169 -0.11 -6.64 -16.64
C ARG A 169 1.24 -7.10 -17.18
N LEU A 170 2.34 -6.61 -16.62
CA LEU A 170 3.70 -6.98 -17.04
C LEU A 170 4.04 -8.43 -16.71
N ARG A 171 3.46 -8.99 -15.64
CA ARG A 171 3.68 -10.37 -15.22
C ARG A 171 2.80 -11.40 -15.94
N ARG A 172 1.75 -10.98 -16.65
CA ARG A 172 0.90 -11.90 -17.43
C ARG A 172 1.70 -12.40 -18.64
N PRO A 173 1.96 -13.72 -18.76
CA PRO A 173 2.52 -14.29 -19.97
C PRO A 173 1.58 -14.01 -21.15
N VAL A 174 2.13 -13.61 -22.30
CA VAL A 174 1.37 -13.60 -23.56
C VAL A 174 0.96 -15.04 -23.81
N GLU A 175 -0.33 -15.31 -23.78
CA GLU A 175 -0.89 -16.63 -24.05
C GLU A 175 -0.50 -17.02 -25.48
N PRO A 176 0.27 -18.12 -25.70
CA PRO A 176 0.61 -18.55 -27.04
C PRO A 176 -0.70 -18.83 -27.78
N VAL A 177 -0.91 -18.12 -28.89
CA VAL A 177 -2.08 -18.27 -29.76
C VAL A 177 -2.32 -19.75 -29.98
N PRO A 178 -3.51 -20.30 -29.64
CA PRO A 178 -3.78 -21.71 -29.86
C PRO A 178 -3.64 -21.97 -31.35
N ALA A 179 -2.66 -22.80 -31.71
CA ALA A 179 -2.43 -23.27 -33.07
C ALA A 179 -3.61 -24.18 -33.51
N LYS A 180 -4.79 -23.60 -33.70
CA LYS A 180 -5.86 -24.21 -34.47
C LYS A 180 -5.63 -23.81 -35.92
N THR A 181 -5.15 -24.77 -36.71
CA THR A 181 -5.69 -25.20 -38.03
C THR A 181 -4.56 -25.78 -38.89
N ARG A 182 -4.21 -27.06 -38.71
CA ARG A 182 -3.60 -27.92 -39.77
C ARG A 182 -3.47 -29.39 -39.31
N ALA A 183 -4.56 -30.02 -38.88
CA ALA A 183 -4.54 -31.47 -38.60
C ALA A 183 -5.89 -32.16 -38.87
N ALA A 184 -6.69 -31.65 -39.81
CA ALA A 184 -7.98 -32.25 -40.18
C ALA A 184 -8.07 -32.48 -41.70
N GLY A 185 -7.09 -33.17 -42.28
CA GLY A 185 -7.03 -33.36 -43.73
C GLY A 185 -6.18 -34.53 -44.19
N ARG A 186 -6.15 -35.66 -43.47
CA ARG A 186 -5.60 -36.92 -44.03
C ARG A 186 -6.03 -38.15 -43.22
N ARG A 187 -7.10 -38.80 -43.64
CA ARG A 187 -7.44 -40.23 -43.45
C ARG A 187 -8.64 -40.51 -44.37
N VAL A 188 -8.39 -40.60 -45.68
CA VAL A 188 -8.26 -41.87 -46.43
C VAL A 188 -9.43 -42.81 -46.14
N ARG A 189 -10.44 -42.77 -47.03
CA ARG A 189 -11.44 -43.82 -47.24
C ARG A 189 -10.69 -45.12 -47.59
N ALA A 190 -10.70 -46.10 -46.70
CA ALA A 190 -10.44 -47.48 -47.08
C ALA A 190 -11.74 -48.05 -47.66
N GLY A 191 -11.72 -48.32 -48.96
CA GLY A 191 -12.82 -48.96 -49.68
C GLY A 191 -12.91 -50.43 -49.31
N SER A 192 -14.14 -50.86 -49.01
CA SER A 192 -14.57 -52.25 -48.99
C SER A 192 -14.61 -52.81 -50.41
N ARG A 193 -13.97 -53.95 -50.64
CA ARG A 193 -14.40 -55.04 -51.53
C ARG A 193 -13.60 -56.28 -51.21
#